data_AF-A0A7C7CVW2-F1
#
_entry.id   AF-A0A7C7CVW2-F1
#
_cell.length_a   1.000
_cell.length_b   1.000
_cell.length_c   1.000
_cell.angle_alpha   90.00
_cell.angle_beta   90.00
_cell.angle_gamma   90.00
#
_symmetry.space_group_name_H-M   'P 1'
#
loop_
_entity.id
_entity.type
_entity.pdbx_description
1 polymer ?
#
loop_
_entity_poly.entity_id
_entity_poly.type
_entity_poly.pdbx_seq_one_letter_code
_entity_poly.pdbx_strand_id
1 'polypeptide(L)'
;MRRFLFIIIGVNLVIITAVFAGPRVKFIADNLGKSYEERAENSGPSDMPNQFAKTYRVAHQLKKHVVSGQFLLLPPGNREGSFRSVMTQVLFSQRISFADDSKLRQSLEERTSSMYVVSKFNDKAKSCNELERVVLGETGFILCKLDKF
;
A
#
# COMPACT_ATOMS: atom_id res chain seq x y z
N MET A 1 -39.30 28.35 19.52
CA MET A 1 -38.16 28.44 18.58
C MET A 1 -36.79 28.40 19.24
N ARG A 2 -36.41 29.35 20.12
CA ARG A 2 -35.03 29.44 20.66
C ARG A 2 -34.54 28.18 21.41
N ARG A 3 -35.38 27.56 22.26
CA ARG A 3 -35.03 26.30 22.95
C ARG A 3 -34.84 25.12 21.99
N PHE A 4 -35.66 25.04 20.96
CA PHE A 4 -35.57 24.01 19.92
C PHE A 4 -34.26 24.12 19.14
N LEU A 5 -33.84 25.34 18.79
CA LEU A 5 -32.55 25.59 18.16
C LEU A 5 -31.37 25.16 19.05
N PHE A 6 -31.42 25.44 20.34
CA PHE A 6 -30.36 25.00 21.27
C PHE A 6 -30.27 23.47 21.40
N ILE A 7 -31.41 22.78 21.35
CA ILE A 7 -31.43 21.30 21.32
C ILE A 7 -30.75 20.80 20.05
N ILE A 8 -31.10 21.35 18.88
CA ILE A 8 -30.48 20.97 17.60
C ILE A 8 -28.96 21.22 17.63
N ILE A 9 -28.53 22.36 18.14
CA ILE A 9 -27.11 22.69 18.28
C ILE A 9 -26.41 21.69 19.20
N GLY A 10 -27.00 21.41 20.37
CA GLY A 10 -26.44 20.46 21.33
C GLY A 10 -26.29 19.05 20.76
N VAL A 11 -27.34 18.54 20.09
CA VAL A 11 -27.32 17.21 19.46
C VAL A 11 -26.26 17.15 18.35
N ASN A 12 -26.19 18.16 17.48
CA ASN A 12 -25.17 18.20 16.44
C ASN A 12 -23.76 18.25 17.02
N LEU A 13 -23.54 19.01 18.10
CA LEU A 13 -22.23 19.06 18.76
C LEU A 13 -21.84 17.70 19.33
N VAL A 14 -22.78 16.98 19.96
CA VAL A 14 -22.54 15.62 20.45
C VAL A 14 -22.20 14.67 19.31
N ILE A 15 -22.92 14.73 18.18
CA ILE A 15 -22.64 13.90 17.01
C ILE A 15 -21.24 14.21 16.44
N ILE A 16 -20.93 15.49 16.22
CA ILE A 16 -19.63 15.92 15.70
C ILE A 16 -18.49 15.42 16.59
N THR A 17 -18.63 15.59 17.91
CA THR A 17 -17.59 15.20 18.86
C THR A 17 -17.46 13.69 19.00
N ALA A 18 -18.56 12.95 19.15
CA ALA A 18 -18.51 11.51 19.38
C ALA A 18 -18.19 10.70 18.11
N VAL A 19 -18.71 11.11 16.95
CA VAL A 19 -18.63 10.32 15.70
C VAL A 19 -17.46 10.74 14.83
N PHE A 20 -17.05 12.02 14.83
CA PHE A 20 -16.02 12.51 13.90
C PHE A 20 -14.76 12.99 14.62
N ALA A 21 -14.87 13.98 15.52
CA ALA A 21 -13.68 14.57 16.14
C ALA A 21 -13.01 13.60 17.13
N GLY A 22 -13.80 12.90 17.94
CA GLY A 22 -13.32 11.95 18.95
C GLY A 22 -12.45 10.84 18.37
N PRO A 23 -12.92 10.08 17.36
CA PRO A 23 -12.10 9.06 16.70
C PRO A 23 -10.79 9.60 16.13
N ARG A 24 -10.81 10.79 15.53
CA ARG A 24 -9.59 11.43 14.97
C ARG A 24 -8.61 11.86 16.05
N VAL A 25 -9.08 12.50 17.12
CA VAL A 25 -8.23 12.92 18.25
C VAL A 25 -7.59 11.70 18.91
N LYS A 26 -8.37 10.64 19.14
CA LYS A 26 -7.86 9.38 19.66
C LYS A 26 -6.78 8.79 18.74
N PHE A 27 -7.06 8.70 17.43
CA PHE A 27 -6.08 8.19 16.48
C PHE A 27 -4.79 9.02 16.46
N ILE A 28 -4.89 10.36 16.50
CA ILE A 28 -3.71 11.22 16.57
C ILE A 28 -2.92 10.88 17.83
N ALA A 29 -3.55 10.89 19.01
CA ALA A 29 -2.90 10.60 20.29
C ALA A 29 -2.20 9.23 20.29
N ASP A 30 -2.87 8.19 19.80
CA ASP A 30 -2.35 6.82 19.72
C ASP A 30 -1.19 6.65 18.71
N ASN A 31 -0.94 7.63 17.84
CA ASN A 31 0.04 7.54 16.75
C ASN A 31 1.03 8.73 16.67
N LEU A 32 1.03 9.66 17.64
CA LEU A 32 1.92 10.82 17.66
C LEU A 32 3.40 10.45 17.57
N GLY A 33 3.81 9.39 18.28
CA GLY A 33 5.20 8.92 18.31
C GLY A 33 5.61 8.02 17.13
N LYS A 34 4.68 7.69 16.23
CA LYS A 34 4.94 6.72 15.15
C LYS A 34 5.51 7.39 13.91
N SER A 35 6.35 6.64 13.18
CA SER A 35 6.90 7.09 11.90
C SER A 35 5.78 7.29 10.87
N TYR A 36 6.12 7.94 9.77
CA TYR A 36 5.18 8.08 8.65
C TYR A 36 4.74 6.71 8.11
N GLU A 37 5.69 5.79 7.96
CA GLU A 37 5.46 4.43 7.46
C GLU A 37 4.50 3.65 8.37
N GLU A 38 4.74 3.68 9.68
CA GLU A 38 3.88 3.03 10.67
C GLU A 38 2.46 3.60 10.66
N ARG A 39 2.33 4.92 10.48
CA ARG A 39 1.02 5.58 10.35
C ARG A 39 0.30 5.20 9.07
N ALA A 40 1.02 5.10 7.95
CA ALA A 40 0.45 4.72 6.66
C ALA A 40 -0.01 3.25 6.61
N GLU A 41 0.57 2.39 7.44
CA GLU A 41 0.18 0.98 7.59
C GLU A 41 -0.94 0.72 8.61
N ASN A 42 -1.36 1.77 9.33
CA ASN A 42 -2.44 1.70 10.32
C ASN A 42 -3.83 1.80 9.63
N SER A 43 -4.86 1.24 10.26
CA SER A 43 -6.25 1.24 9.79
C SER A 43 -6.92 2.62 9.78
N GLY A 44 -6.26 3.68 10.26
CA GLY A 44 -6.86 5.01 10.39
C GLY A 44 -7.85 5.12 11.56
N PRO A 45 -8.41 6.31 11.80
CA PRO A 45 -9.50 6.50 12.76
C PRO A 45 -10.77 5.79 12.28
N SER A 46 -11.65 5.41 13.22
CA SER A 46 -12.86 4.62 12.88
C SER A 46 -13.86 5.35 11.99
N ASP A 47 -13.87 6.70 11.99
CA ASP A 47 -14.73 7.52 11.13
C ASP A 47 -14.17 7.67 9.71
N MET A 48 -12.87 7.41 9.52
CA MET A 48 -12.17 7.54 8.24
C MET A 48 -11.10 6.45 8.12
N PRO A 49 -11.52 5.19 7.91
CA PRO A 49 -10.59 4.07 7.85
C PRO A 49 -9.68 4.17 6.62
N ASN A 50 -8.41 3.81 6.82
CA ASN A 50 -7.41 3.74 5.77
C ASN A 50 -7.62 2.49 4.91
N GLN A 51 -8.11 2.70 3.69
CA GLN A 51 -8.34 1.65 2.72
C GLN A 51 -7.04 1.04 2.15
N PHE A 52 -5.90 1.71 2.34
CA PHE A 52 -4.61 1.35 1.73
C PHE A 52 -3.57 0.81 2.70
N ALA A 53 -3.93 0.60 3.97
CA ALA A 53 -3.03 0.11 5.01
C ALA A 53 -2.26 -1.15 4.58
N LYS A 54 -2.96 -2.11 3.96
CA LYS A 54 -2.34 -3.35 3.43
C LYS A 54 -1.40 -3.08 2.26
N THR A 55 -1.75 -2.15 1.38
CA THR A 55 -0.91 -1.77 0.23
C THR A 55 0.39 -1.13 0.69
N TYR A 56 0.33 -0.24 1.69
CA TYR A 56 1.53 0.34 2.31
C TYR A 56 2.43 -0.74 2.91
N ARG A 57 1.86 -1.74 3.61
CA ARG A 57 2.65 -2.87 4.16
C ARG A 57 3.42 -3.60 3.07
N VAL A 58 2.75 -3.95 1.97
CA VAL A 58 3.41 -4.62 0.83
C VAL A 58 4.50 -3.71 0.25
N ALA A 59 4.20 -2.44 0.04
CA ALA A 59 5.13 -1.49 -0.56
C ALA A 59 6.38 -1.25 0.31
N HIS A 60 6.24 -1.09 1.63
CA HIS A 60 7.38 -0.96 2.54
C HIS A 60 8.18 -2.27 2.65
N GLN A 61 7.53 -3.43 2.61
CA GLN A 61 8.24 -4.72 2.54
C GLN A 61 9.06 -4.81 1.25
N LEU A 62 8.52 -4.41 0.11
CA LEU A 62 9.25 -4.37 -1.16
C LEU A 62 10.45 -3.42 -1.10
N LYS A 63 10.26 -2.22 -0.53
CA LYS A 63 11.30 -1.21 -0.37
C LYS A 63 12.50 -1.73 0.44
N LYS A 64 12.29 -2.64 1.39
CA LYS A 64 13.36 -3.26 2.18
C LYS A 64 14.20 -4.27 1.40
N HIS A 65 13.65 -4.88 0.35
CA HIS A 65 14.30 -5.98 -0.37
C HIS A 65 14.84 -5.57 -1.76
N VAL A 66 14.37 -4.45 -2.32
CA VAL A 66 14.74 -4.02 -3.68
C VAL A 66 15.55 -2.73 -3.61
N VAL A 67 16.80 -2.80 -4.03
CA VAL A 67 17.73 -1.67 -4.06
C VAL A 67 17.29 -0.65 -5.12
N SER A 68 17.60 0.63 -4.92
CA SER A 68 17.28 1.69 -5.89
C SER A 68 17.83 1.36 -7.28
N GLY A 69 17.05 1.71 -8.32
CA GLY A 69 17.41 1.45 -9.72
C GLY A 69 17.13 0.02 -10.20
N GLN A 70 16.95 -0.96 -9.31
CA GLN A 70 16.47 -2.29 -9.69
C GLN A 70 15.04 -2.21 -10.19
N PHE A 71 14.70 -3.15 -11.07
CA PHE A 71 13.37 -3.18 -11.66
C PHE A 71 12.45 -4.14 -10.97
N LEU A 72 11.23 -3.68 -10.78
CA LEU A 72 10.18 -4.40 -10.12
C LEU A 72 8.95 -4.48 -11.02
N LEU A 73 8.57 -5.70 -11.38
CA LEU A 73 7.24 -6.00 -11.90
C LEU A 73 6.26 -6.08 -10.76
N LEU A 74 5.26 -5.24 -10.84
CA LEU A 74 4.13 -5.28 -9.96
C LEU A 74 2.96 -5.98 -10.66
N PRO A 75 2.06 -6.62 -9.89
CA PRO A 75 0.79 -7.08 -10.42
C PRO A 75 -0.03 -5.90 -11.00
N PRO A 76 -1.12 -6.17 -11.74
CA PRO A 76 -1.92 -5.13 -12.37
C PRO A 76 -2.28 -3.97 -11.41
N GLY A 77 -2.06 -2.75 -11.87
CA GLY A 77 -2.28 -1.53 -11.09
C GLY A 77 -3.75 -1.14 -10.94
N ASN A 78 -4.63 -1.74 -11.75
CA ASN A 78 -6.08 -1.54 -11.78
C ASN A 78 -6.88 -2.36 -10.75
N ARG A 79 -6.22 -3.00 -9.78
CA ARG A 79 -6.87 -3.68 -8.66
C ARG A 79 -7.61 -2.67 -7.77
N GLU A 80 -8.64 -3.11 -7.05
CA GLU A 80 -9.43 -2.26 -6.14
C GLU A 80 -8.52 -1.40 -5.22
N GLY A 81 -8.79 -0.08 -5.22
CA GLY A 81 -8.02 0.92 -4.49
C GLY A 81 -6.92 1.61 -5.31
N SER A 82 -6.19 2.53 -4.68
CA SER A 82 -5.10 3.29 -5.32
C SER A 82 -3.77 2.52 -5.28
N PHE A 83 -3.79 1.22 -5.64
CA PHE A 83 -2.61 0.34 -5.57
C PHE A 83 -1.43 0.93 -6.33
N ARG A 84 -1.67 1.33 -7.58
CA ARG A 84 -0.68 1.99 -8.43
C ARG A 84 -0.10 3.25 -7.77
N SER A 85 -0.94 4.09 -7.19
CA SER A 85 -0.52 5.34 -6.56
C SER A 85 0.38 5.09 -5.35
N VAL A 86 -0.02 4.19 -4.44
CA VAL A 86 0.76 3.87 -3.23
C VAL A 86 2.09 3.23 -3.60
N MET A 87 2.08 2.27 -4.53
CA MET A 87 3.31 1.62 -4.99
C MET A 87 4.27 2.63 -5.63
N THR A 88 3.76 3.51 -6.49
CA THR A 88 4.57 4.56 -7.13
C THR A 88 5.17 5.52 -6.11
N GLN A 89 4.41 5.91 -5.09
CA GLN A 89 4.86 6.84 -4.07
C GLN A 89 5.94 6.23 -3.17
N VAL A 90 5.71 5.01 -2.66
CA VAL A 90 6.62 4.35 -1.72
C VAL A 90 7.88 3.84 -2.41
N LEU A 91 7.75 3.35 -3.65
CA LEU A 91 8.82 2.76 -4.45
C LEU A 91 9.35 3.72 -5.52
N PHE A 92 9.22 5.03 -5.30
CA PHE A 92 9.65 6.06 -6.26
C PHE A 92 11.12 5.93 -6.69
N SER A 93 11.98 5.41 -5.80
CA SER A 93 13.40 5.19 -6.08
C SER A 93 13.71 3.94 -6.93
N GLN A 94 12.70 3.10 -7.20
CA GLN A 94 12.81 1.87 -7.97
C GLN A 94 12.25 2.10 -9.37
N ARG A 95 12.76 1.34 -10.34
CA ARG A 95 12.12 1.31 -11.66
C ARG A 95 10.96 0.33 -11.57
N ILE A 96 9.72 0.82 -11.62
CA ILE A 96 8.53 -0.04 -11.52
C ILE A 96 7.81 -0.14 -12.86
N SER A 97 7.17 -1.28 -13.11
CA SER A 97 6.17 -1.43 -14.17
C SER A 97 5.07 -2.35 -13.69
N PHE A 98 3.84 -2.09 -14.12
CA PHE A 98 2.69 -2.89 -13.76
C PHE A 98 2.36 -3.87 -14.89
N ALA A 99 1.85 -5.05 -14.53
CA ALA A 99 1.56 -6.11 -15.50
C ALA A 99 0.48 -5.72 -16.55
N ASP A 100 -0.34 -4.71 -16.27
CA ASP A 100 -1.36 -4.14 -17.16
C ASP A 100 -0.86 -2.95 -18.00
N ASP A 101 0.42 -2.57 -17.89
CA ASP A 101 0.96 -1.45 -18.67
C ASP A 101 1.13 -1.84 -20.15
N SER A 102 0.56 -1.03 -21.05
CA SER A 102 0.63 -1.26 -22.51
C SER A 102 2.05 -1.30 -23.06
N LYS A 103 2.99 -0.60 -22.40
CA LYS A 103 4.42 -0.54 -22.76
C LYS A 103 5.28 -1.57 -22.02
N LEU A 104 4.67 -2.56 -21.35
CA LEU A 104 5.41 -3.54 -20.58
C LEU A 104 6.42 -4.32 -21.43
N ARG A 105 6.01 -4.78 -22.63
CA ARG A 105 6.91 -5.55 -23.53
C ARG A 105 8.15 -4.76 -23.91
N GLN A 106 7.98 -3.50 -24.30
CA GLN A 106 9.10 -2.61 -24.60
C GLN A 106 10.02 -2.43 -23.37
N SER A 107 9.43 -2.26 -22.18
CA SER A 107 10.19 -2.12 -20.91
C SER A 107 10.95 -3.39 -20.49
N LEU A 108 10.55 -4.55 -21.03
CA LEU A 108 11.22 -5.84 -20.84
C LEU A 108 12.33 -6.06 -21.88
N GLU A 109 12.10 -5.70 -23.13
CA GLU A 109 13.05 -5.87 -24.24
C GLU A 109 14.29 -4.96 -24.13
N GLU A 110 14.14 -3.77 -23.54
CA GLU A 110 15.25 -2.84 -23.30
C GLU A 110 16.22 -3.27 -22.17
N ARG A 111 16.14 -4.51 -21.66
CA ARG A 111 16.83 -4.94 -20.42
C ARG A 111 18.03 -5.86 -20.60
N THR A 112 19.05 -5.57 -19.79
CA THR A 112 20.24 -6.40 -19.60
C THR A 112 20.43 -6.94 -18.18
N SER A 113 19.60 -6.50 -17.20
CA SER A 113 19.77 -6.79 -15.76
C SER A 113 18.64 -7.65 -15.18
N SER A 114 18.95 -8.34 -14.06
CA SER A 114 17.99 -9.14 -13.28
C SER A 114 16.78 -8.30 -12.84
N MET A 115 15.63 -8.97 -12.74
CA MET A 115 14.35 -8.34 -12.51
C MET A 115 13.67 -8.96 -11.29
N TYR A 116 12.96 -8.15 -10.52
CA TYR A 116 12.14 -8.63 -9.43
C TYR A 116 10.67 -8.68 -9.86
N VAL A 117 9.96 -9.72 -9.48
CA VAL A 117 8.53 -9.90 -9.75
C VAL A 117 7.78 -10.08 -8.44
N VAL A 118 6.67 -9.37 -8.31
CA VAL A 118 5.75 -9.48 -7.17
C VAL A 118 4.52 -10.27 -7.59
N SER A 119 4.21 -11.32 -6.85
CA SER A 119 3.02 -12.15 -7.08
C SER A 119 2.34 -12.53 -5.76
N LYS A 120 1.10 -13.04 -5.84
CA LYS A 120 0.42 -13.58 -4.67
C LYS A 120 0.98 -14.97 -4.36
N PHE A 121 1.12 -15.32 -3.08
CA PHE A 121 1.73 -16.58 -2.63
C PHE A 121 1.13 -17.85 -3.28
N ASN A 122 -0.19 -17.84 -3.54
CA ASN A 122 -0.90 -18.96 -4.17
C ASN A 122 -1.13 -18.81 -5.69
N ASP A 123 -0.70 -17.70 -6.30
CA ASP A 123 -0.64 -17.68 -7.76
C ASP A 123 0.43 -18.69 -8.15
N LYS A 124 0.05 -19.67 -8.99
CA LYS A 124 0.94 -20.66 -9.59
C LYS A 124 1.93 -19.97 -10.53
N ALA A 125 2.75 -19.06 -10.02
CA ALA A 125 3.86 -18.45 -10.71
C ALA A 125 4.91 -19.54 -10.92
N LYS A 126 4.70 -20.33 -11.97
CA LYS A 126 5.59 -21.39 -12.48
C LYS A 126 7.02 -20.90 -12.73
N SER A 127 7.25 -19.59 -12.71
CA SER A 127 8.51 -18.93 -13.04
C SER A 127 9.41 -18.63 -11.85
N CYS A 128 8.97 -18.80 -10.60
CA CYS A 128 9.78 -18.45 -9.45
C CYS A 128 10.33 -19.70 -8.75
N ASN A 129 11.65 -19.88 -8.79
CA ASN A 129 12.34 -20.97 -8.12
C ASN A 129 12.14 -20.85 -6.59
N GLU A 130 11.84 -21.95 -5.89
CA GLU A 130 11.50 -21.90 -4.45
C GLU A 130 12.62 -21.29 -3.60
N LEU A 131 13.88 -21.46 -4.04
CA LEU A 131 15.08 -20.93 -3.39
C LEU A 131 15.25 -19.41 -3.50
N GLU A 132 14.57 -18.75 -4.45
CA GLU A 132 14.68 -17.30 -4.71
C GLU A 132 13.42 -16.53 -4.27
N ARG A 133 12.50 -17.21 -3.58
CA ARG A 133 11.26 -16.63 -3.06
C ARG A 133 11.51 -15.93 -1.73
N VAL A 134 11.16 -14.66 -1.66
CA VAL A 134 11.10 -13.89 -0.43
C VAL A 134 9.63 -13.60 -0.09
N VAL A 135 9.17 -14.07 1.07
CA VAL A 135 7.82 -13.77 1.56
C VAL A 135 7.80 -12.34 2.10
N LEU A 136 6.85 -11.52 1.64
CA LEU A 136 6.74 -10.11 2.02
C LEU A 136 5.96 -9.95 3.33
N GLY A 137 6.51 -10.46 4.42
CA GLY A 137 5.85 -10.50 5.74
C GLY A 137 4.49 -11.20 5.69
N GLU A 138 3.54 -10.78 6.52
CA GLU A 138 2.18 -11.33 6.59
C GLU A 138 1.22 -10.73 5.55
N THR A 139 1.71 -10.41 4.34
CA THR A 139 0.89 -9.77 3.30
C THR A 139 0.26 -10.75 2.32
N GLY A 140 0.72 -11.99 2.29
CA GLY A 140 0.31 -12.98 1.29
C GLY A 140 0.91 -12.74 -0.10
N PHE A 141 1.89 -11.86 -0.22
CA PHE A 141 2.67 -11.62 -1.44
C PHE A 141 4.08 -12.18 -1.30
N ILE A 142 4.66 -12.55 -2.45
CA ILE A 142 6.05 -12.98 -2.57
C ILE A 142 6.77 -12.07 -3.56
N LEU A 143 8.06 -11.93 -3.32
CA LEU A 143 9.03 -11.30 -4.20
C LEU A 143 9.94 -12.38 -4.75
N CYS A 144 10.16 -12.34 -6.06
CA CYS A 144 10.95 -13.30 -6.79
C CYS A 144 11.99 -12.58 -7.61
N LYS A 145 13.24 -13.04 -7.56
CA LYS A 145 14.24 -12.63 -8.54
C LYS A 145 14.07 -13.50 -9.78
N LEU A 146 14.19 -12.88 -10.95
CA LEU A 146 14.30 -13.56 -12.24
C LEU A 146 15.65 -13.16 -12.82
N ASP A 147 16.55 -14.13 -12.90
CA ASP A 147 17.79 -14.00 -13.65
C ASP A 147 17.53 -14.37 -15.12
N LYS A 148 17.85 -13.43 -16.03
CA LYS A 148 17.69 -13.40 -17.50
C LYS A 148 16.60 -14.32 -18.11
N PHE A 149 15.66 -13.69 -18.82
CA PHE A 149 14.78 -14.36 -19.79
C PHE A 149 15.56 -15.06 -20.90
#